data_AF-A0A6J2SY54-F1
#
_entry.id   AF-A0A6J2SY54-F1
#
_cell.length_a   1.000
_cell.length_b   1.000
_cell.length_c   1.000
_cell.angle_alpha   90.00
_cell.angle_beta   90.00
_cell.angle_gamma   90.00
#
_symmetry.space_group_name_H-M   'P 1'
#
loop_
_entity.id
_entity.type
_entity.pdbx_description
1 polymer ?
#
loop_
_entity_poly.entity_id
_entity_poly.type
_entity_poly.pdbx_seq_one_letter_code
_entity_poly.pdbx_strand_id
1 'polypeptide(L)'
;MTSSHGQNFMELSAFVKYSTDVENKFERNQIKSNQYGVSIKMTNVVCISYNKSWVVVNHCRLKAVQRNKTIFNADLEIIHPANEIDMRVQVQKKANGYKPWLFDITIDGCKYLRKPNNPAIKIIYGIFKEFSTINHTCPYVGHQGVAGFYPTIDKFPNPLPSGDYFLILTFILSKQRIKATDPIY
;
A
#
# COMPACT_ATOMS: atom_id res chain seq x y z
N MET A 1 20.24 10.91 -27.10
CA MET A 1 19.35 9.92 -27.73
C MET A 1 19.28 8.72 -26.79
N THR A 2 18.16 8.57 -26.09
CA THR A 2 17.93 7.57 -25.05
C THR A 2 17.73 6.20 -25.68
N SER A 3 18.72 5.32 -25.54
CA SER A 3 18.63 3.91 -25.93
C SER A 3 17.64 3.20 -25.01
N SER A 4 16.47 2.88 -25.58
CA SER A 4 15.47 1.96 -25.06
C SER A 4 15.99 0.53 -25.12
N HIS A 5 16.84 0.16 -24.16
CA HIS A 5 17.15 -1.25 -23.90
C HIS A 5 16.05 -1.85 -23.03
N GLY A 6 15.21 -2.71 -23.64
CA GLY A 6 14.06 -3.36 -23.04
C GLY A 6 14.36 -4.07 -21.73
N GLN A 7 14.06 -3.40 -20.62
CA GLN A 7 13.86 -4.04 -19.33
C GLN A 7 12.35 -4.23 -19.16
N ASN A 8 11.93 -5.49 -19.07
CA ASN A 8 10.54 -5.90 -18.84
C ASN A 8 10.11 -5.52 -17.42
N PHE A 9 9.92 -4.23 -17.16
CA PHE A 9 9.37 -3.74 -15.92
C PHE A 9 7.85 -3.84 -15.95
N MET A 10 7.31 -4.26 -14.83
CA MET A 10 5.90 -4.55 -14.64
C MET A 10 5.31 -3.53 -13.68
N GLU A 11 4.30 -2.79 -14.12
CA GLU A 11 3.61 -1.85 -13.23
C GLU A 11 2.29 -2.45 -12.71
N LEU A 12 2.13 -2.44 -11.38
CA LEU A 12 0.88 -2.62 -10.67
C LEU A 12 0.60 -1.33 -9.90
N SER A 13 -0.58 -0.74 -10.09
CA SER A 13 -0.97 0.49 -9.39
C SER A 13 -2.29 0.30 -8.63
N ALA A 14 -2.36 0.82 -7.42
CA ALA A 14 -3.57 0.88 -6.61
C ALA A 14 -3.89 2.32 -6.22
N PHE A 15 -5.10 2.75 -6.53
CA PHE A 15 -5.62 4.09 -6.31
C PHE A 15 -6.73 4.02 -5.27
N VAL A 16 -6.52 4.63 -4.10
CA VAL A 16 -7.47 4.59 -2.98
C VAL A 16 -7.94 6.00 -2.65
N LYS A 17 -9.25 6.26 -2.74
CA LYS A 17 -9.86 7.46 -2.17
C LYS A 17 -10.25 7.18 -0.72
N TYR A 18 -9.91 8.10 0.16
CA TYR A 18 -10.33 8.05 1.56
C TYR A 18 -10.59 9.45 2.09
N SER A 19 -11.49 9.54 3.06
CA SER A 19 -11.78 10.78 3.77
C SER A 19 -11.39 10.63 5.24
N THR A 20 -10.91 11.73 5.82
CA THR A 20 -10.57 11.82 7.24
C THR A 20 -11.49 12.83 7.93
N ASP A 21 -11.94 12.49 9.15
CA ASP A 21 -12.70 13.40 10.00
C ASP A 21 -12.16 13.36 11.43
N VAL A 22 -12.36 14.43 12.19
CA VAL A 22 -12.00 14.49 13.62
C VAL A 22 -13.20 14.04 14.43
N GLU A 23 -13.05 12.93 15.15
CA GLU A 23 -14.06 12.39 16.04
C GLU A 23 -13.75 12.68 17.50
N ASN A 24 -14.76 13.06 18.27
CA ASN A 24 -14.64 13.14 19.73
C ASN A 24 -14.66 11.72 20.30
N LYS A 25 -13.53 11.25 20.84
CA LYS A 25 -13.52 9.99 21.60
C LYS A 25 -14.07 10.24 22.99
N PHE A 26 -15.35 9.93 23.21
CA PHE A 26 -15.92 9.91 24.55
C PHE A 26 -15.65 8.54 25.19
N GLU A 27 -14.50 8.41 25.87
CA GLU A 27 -14.21 7.21 26.66
C GLU A 27 -15.04 7.22 27.95
N ARG A 28 -15.95 6.26 28.11
CA ARG A 28 -16.92 6.23 29.20
C ARG A 28 -16.33 6.09 30.62
N ASN A 29 -15.02 5.87 30.80
CA ASN A 29 -14.44 5.53 32.12
C ASN A 29 -13.07 6.18 32.45
N GLN A 30 -12.66 7.30 31.84
CA GLN A 30 -11.40 7.99 32.19
C GLN A 30 -11.62 9.50 32.38
N ILE A 31 -11.21 10.02 33.55
CA ILE A 31 -11.25 11.45 33.89
C ILE A 31 -10.20 12.19 33.05
N LYS A 32 -10.67 13.08 32.17
CA LYS A 32 -9.94 14.19 31.51
C LYS A 32 -8.73 13.82 30.63
N SER A 33 -9.00 13.59 29.35
CA SER A 33 -8.34 14.37 28.29
C SER A 33 -9.31 14.49 27.11
N ASN A 34 -9.43 15.68 26.54
CA ASN A 34 -10.22 15.92 25.33
C ASN A 34 -9.44 15.28 24.16
N GLN A 35 -9.50 13.95 24.03
CA GLN A 35 -8.78 13.23 22.98
C GLN A 35 -9.61 13.24 21.70
N TYR A 36 -9.22 14.13 20.79
CA TYR A 36 -9.67 14.10 19.41
C TYR A 36 -9.08 12.86 18.73
N GLY A 37 -9.93 11.91 18.36
CA GLY A 37 -9.59 10.86 17.42
C GLY A 37 -9.68 11.38 16.00
N VAL A 38 -9.00 10.73 15.07
CA VAL A 38 -9.35 10.85 13.65
C VAL A 38 -10.30 9.68 13.33
N SER A 39 -11.02 9.71 12.23
CA SER A 39 -11.55 8.50 11.58
C SER A 39 -11.15 8.51 10.12
N ILE A 40 -10.89 7.33 9.56
CA ILE A 40 -10.47 7.16 8.17
C ILE A 40 -11.49 6.28 7.47
N LYS A 41 -12.12 6.79 6.43
CA LYS A 41 -13.11 6.06 5.63
C LYS A 41 -12.66 5.95 4.18
N MET A 42 -12.36 4.73 3.74
CA MET A 42 -12.12 4.44 2.32
C MET A 42 -13.44 4.51 1.54
N THR A 43 -13.45 5.23 0.42
CA THR A 43 -14.64 5.50 -0.39
C THR A 43 -14.56 4.89 -1.78
N ASN A 44 -13.35 4.68 -2.31
CA ASN A 44 -13.15 4.03 -3.60
C ASN A 44 -11.78 3.36 -3.67
N VAL A 45 -11.70 2.27 -4.42
CA VAL A 45 -10.42 1.64 -4.78
C VAL A 45 -10.44 1.21 -6.24
N VAL A 46 -9.32 1.40 -6.92
CA VAL A 46 -9.07 0.89 -8.27
C VAL A 46 -7.67 0.26 -8.28
N CYS A 47 -7.58 -1.00 -8.69
CA CYS A 47 -6.29 -1.67 -8.91
C CYS A 47 -6.11 -1.93 -10.41
N ILE A 48 -4.93 -1.62 -10.94
CA ILE A 48 -4.60 -1.75 -12.35
C ILE A 48 -3.30 -2.54 -12.45
N SER A 49 -3.35 -3.65 -13.19
CA SER A 49 -2.15 -4.33 -13.68
C SER A 49 -1.97 -3.98 -15.16
N TYR A 50 -0.84 -3.37 -15.50
CA TYR A 50 -0.54 -2.97 -16.88
C TYR A 50 -0.04 -4.14 -17.73
N ASN A 51 0.39 -5.23 -17.11
CA ASN A 51 0.83 -6.42 -17.80
C ASN A 51 0.35 -7.68 -17.06
N LYS A 52 -0.72 -8.28 -17.58
CA LYS A 52 -1.37 -9.45 -16.97
C LYS A 52 -0.53 -10.72 -17.06
N SER A 53 0.52 -10.73 -17.89
CA SER A 53 1.41 -11.88 -17.99
C SER A 53 2.37 -12.01 -16.81
N TRP A 54 2.44 -11.03 -15.89
CA TRP A 54 3.09 -11.29 -14.61
C TRP A 54 2.30 -10.97 -13.35
N VAL A 55 1.36 -10.03 -13.38
CA VAL A 55 0.53 -9.77 -12.21
C VAL A 55 -0.92 -9.79 -12.64
N VAL A 56 -1.66 -10.75 -12.11
CA VAL A 56 -3.11 -10.83 -12.31
C VAL A 56 -3.79 -10.35 -11.04
N VAL A 57 -4.58 -9.29 -11.13
CA VAL A 57 -5.41 -8.83 -10.01
C VAL A 57 -6.73 -9.62 -10.07
N ASN A 58 -6.94 -10.52 -9.12
CA ASN A 58 -8.13 -11.36 -9.04
C ASN A 58 -9.26 -10.63 -8.31
N HIS A 59 -8.93 -9.97 -7.20
CA HIS A 59 -9.86 -9.15 -6.44
C HIS A 59 -9.22 -7.81 -6.07
N CYS A 60 -10.02 -6.75 -6.11
CA CYS A 60 -9.67 -5.45 -5.57
C CYS A 60 -10.95 -4.68 -5.27
N ARG A 61 -11.41 -4.68 -4.02
CA ARG A 61 -12.69 -4.09 -3.65
C ARG A 61 -12.73 -3.60 -2.21
N LEU A 62 -13.59 -2.62 -2.00
CA LEU A 62 -14.05 -2.22 -0.68
C LEU A 62 -15.31 -3.01 -0.31
N LYS A 63 -15.44 -3.36 0.97
CA LYS A 63 -16.65 -3.96 1.54
C LYS A 63 -17.07 -3.17 2.77
N ALA A 64 -18.29 -2.63 2.76
CA ALA A 64 -18.89 -2.05 3.95
C ALA A 64 -19.29 -3.18 4.92
N VAL A 65 -18.71 -3.19 6.12
CA VAL A 65 -19.01 -4.17 7.17
C VAL A 65 -20.01 -3.58 8.17
N GLN A 66 -19.90 -2.28 8.45
CA GLN A 66 -20.81 -1.48 9.28
C GLN A 66 -20.85 -0.04 8.76
N ARG A 67 -21.78 0.81 9.25
CA ARG A 67 -21.96 2.20 8.78
C ARG A 67 -20.66 3.02 8.71
N ASN A 68 -19.78 2.82 9.69
CA ASN A 68 -18.51 3.53 9.82
C ASN A 68 -17.30 2.61 9.64
N LYS A 69 -17.48 1.40 9.09
CA LYS A 69 -16.40 0.43 8.90
C LYS A 69 -16.42 -0.14 7.49
N THR A 70 -15.52 0.37 6.65
CA THR A 70 -15.25 -0.15 5.30
C THR A 70 -13.90 -0.85 5.31
N ILE A 71 -13.87 -2.12 4.92
CA ILE A 71 -12.63 -2.89 4.77
C ILE A 71 -12.19 -2.96 3.32
N PHE A 72 -10.89 -3.06 3.09
CA PHE A 72 -10.29 -3.32 1.79
C PHE A 72 -9.89 -4.78 1.68
N ASN A 73 -10.19 -5.39 0.54
CA ASN A 73 -9.73 -6.72 0.18
C ASN A 73 -9.15 -6.68 -1.23
N ALA A 74 -7.96 -7.26 -1.40
CA ALA A 74 -7.35 -7.47 -2.69
C ALA A 74 -6.58 -8.78 -2.72
N ASP A 75 -6.66 -9.47 -3.85
CA ASP A 75 -5.95 -10.71 -4.13
C ASP A 75 -5.31 -10.57 -5.50
N LEU A 76 -4.04 -10.94 -5.60
CA LEU A 76 -3.30 -10.92 -6.84
C LEU A 76 -2.41 -12.15 -6.97
N GLU A 77 -2.12 -12.53 -8.20
CA GLU A 77 -1.22 -13.63 -8.54
C GLU A 77 0.03 -13.06 -9.20
N ILE A 78 1.21 -13.32 -8.61
CA ILE A 78 2.51 -12.98 -9.19
C ILE A 78 3.03 -14.21 -9.94
N ILE A 79 3.00 -14.16 -11.28
CA ILE A 79 3.32 -15.31 -12.16
C ILE A 79 4.83 -15.62 -12.20
N HIS A 80 5.69 -14.62 -11.94
CA HIS A 80 7.14 -14.75 -12.00
C HIS A 80 7.82 -14.23 -10.73
N PRO A 81 8.86 -14.90 -10.20
CA PRO A 81 9.56 -14.46 -8.99
C PRO A 81 10.07 -13.01 -9.08
N ALA A 82 9.53 -12.16 -8.23
CA ALA A 82 9.90 -10.76 -8.09
C ALA A 82 10.92 -10.60 -6.96
N ASN A 83 12.17 -10.26 -7.33
CA ASN A 83 13.31 -10.15 -6.41
C ASN A 83 13.64 -8.71 -6.04
N GLU A 84 13.20 -7.77 -6.87
CA GLU A 84 13.28 -6.33 -6.67
C GLU A 84 11.91 -5.76 -7.00
N ILE A 85 11.39 -4.97 -6.07
CA ILE A 85 10.07 -4.35 -6.17
C ILE A 85 10.24 -2.90 -5.76
N ASP A 86 10.23 -1.99 -6.72
CA ASP A 86 10.19 -0.56 -6.43
C ASP A 86 8.76 -0.18 -6.09
N MET A 87 8.55 0.26 -4.86
CA MET A 87 7.26 0.73 -4.34
C MET A 87 7.30 2.24 -4.19
N ARG A 88 6.44 2.94 -4.93
CA ARG A 88 6.15 4.35 -4.75
C ARG A 88 4.85 4.52 -3.97
N VAL A 89 4.91 5.35 -2.93
CA VAL A 89 3.76 5.76 -2.13
C VAL A 89 3.57 7.26 -2.28
N GLN A 90 2.45 7.66 -2.85
CA GLN A 90 2.09 9.06 -3.01
C GLN A 90 0.73 9.36 -2.36
N VAL A 91 0.65 10.43 -1.57
CA VAL A 91 -0.58 10.92 -0.98
C VAL A 91 -0.88 12.30 -1.53
N GLN A 92 -2.10 12.49 -2.00
CA GLN A 92 -2.63 13.77 -2.47
C GLN A 92 -3.81 14.19 -1.61
N LYS A 93 -3.94 15.50 -1.34
CA LYS A 93 -5.08 16.08 -0.63
C LYS A 93 -5.94 16.86 -1.62
N LYS A 94 -7.27 16.73 -1.51
CA LYS A 94 -8.23 17.49 -2.31
C LYS A 94 -8.34 18.93 -1.80
N ALA A 95 -8.20 19.88 -2.72
CA ALA A 95 -8.51 21.29 -2.57
C ALA A 95 -9.18 21.76 -3.88
N ASN A 96 -8.62 22.75 -4.57
CA ASN A 96 -8.97 23.09 -5.97
C ASN A 96 -8.36 22.04 -6.93
N GLY A 97 -8.78 20.78 -6.80
CA GLY A 97 -8.13 19.61 -7.40
C GLY A 97 -7.29 18.82 -6.41
N TYR A 98 -6.77 17.66 -6.82
CA TYR A 98 -5.84 16.88 -6.00
C TYR A 98 -4.43 17.45 -6.14
N LYS A 99 -3.81 17.77 -5.00
CA LYS A 99 -2.43 18.28 -4.95
C LYS A 99 -1.55 17.31 -4.15
N PRO A 100 -0.28 17.11 -4.57
CA PRO A 100 0.69 16.37 -3.75
C PRO A 100 0.71 16.88 -2.32
N TRP A 101 0.75 15.95 -1.37
CA TRP A 101 0.81 16.24 0.06
C TRP A 101 2.13 15.73 0.65
N LEU A 102 2.12 15.24 1.89
CA LEU A 102 3.31 14.96 2.70
C LEU A 102 4.17 13.82 2.18
N PHE A 103 3.59 12.83 1.50
CA PHE A 103 4.30 11.62 1.08
C PHE A 103 4.32 11.50 -0.44
N ASP A 104 5.53 11.47 -0.99
CA ASP A 104 5.86 11.00 -2.32
C ASP A 104 7.24 10.33 -2.22
N ILE A 105 7.23 9.04 -1.93
CA ILE A 105 8.45 8.29 -1.59
C ILE A 105 8.52 7.02 -2.43
N THR A 106 9.69 6.73 -2.97
CA THR A 106 9.98 5.48 -3.67
C THR A 106 11.03 4.69 -2.89
N ILE A 107 10.79 3.40 -2.71
CA ILE A 107 11.71 2.49 -2.03
C ILE A 107 11.81 1.16 -2.77
N ASP A 108 12.94 0.48 -2.61
CA ASP A 108 13.03 -0.96 -2.89
C ASP A 108 12.39 -1.72 -1.71
N GLY A 109 11.20 -2.27 -1.93
CA GLY A 109 10.44 -3.03 -0.94
C GLY A 109 11.15 -4.29 -0.48
N CYS A 110 11.86 -4.98 -1.39
CA CYS A 110 12.63 -6.17 -1.06
C CYS A 110 13.80 -5.85 -0.12
N LYS A 111 14.52 -4.76 -0.41
CA LYS A 111 15.59 -4.25 0.46
C LYS A 111 15.05 -3.75 1.79
N TYR A 112 13.91 -3.06 1.78
CA TYR A 112 13.26 -2.57 3.00
C TYR A 112 12.88 -3.71 3.95
N LEU A 113 12.30 -4.81 3.43
CA LEU A 113 11.93 -5.97 4.24
C LEU A 113 13.14 -6.68 4.86
N ARG A 114 14.31 -6.65 4.20
CA ARG A 114 15.58 -7.17 4.77
C ARG A 114 16.15 -6.25 5.84
N LYS A 115 16.10 -4.92 5.60
CA LYS A 115 16.67 -3.92 6.50
C LYS A 115 15.80 -2.66 6.53
N PRO A 116 14.83 -2.58 7.45
CA PRO A 116 13.98 -1.39 7.60
C PRO A 116 14.82 -0.18 8.01
N ASN A 117 14.95 0.80 7.11
CA ASN A 117 15.79 1.99 7.33
C ASN A 117 15.05 3.32 7.13
N ASN A 118 13.76 3.29 6.81
CA ASN A 118 12.93 4.47 6.60
C ASN A 118 11.77 4.50 7.62
N PRO A 119 11.74 5.48 8.55
CA PRO A 119 10.68 5.59 9.56
C PRO A 119 9.28 5.79 8.99
N ALA A 120 9.14 6.57 7.91
CA ALA A 120 7.84 6.80 7.27
C ALA A 120 7.28 5.50 6.67
N ILE A 121 8.14 4.72 6.00
CA ILE A 121 7.76 3.40 5.50
C ILE A 121 7.47 2.44 6.66
N LYS A 122 8.18 2.52 7.78
CA LYS A 122 7.90 1.67 8.96
C LYS A 122 6.49 1.86 9.50
N ILE A 123 6.00 3.09 9.48
CA ILE A 123 4.61 3.40 9.83
C ILE A 123 3.66 2.76 8.79
N ILE A 124 3.89 3.01 7.50
CA ILE A 124 3.05 2.50 6.42
C ILE A 124 3.01 0.95 6.44
N TYR A 125 4.17 0.30 6.52
CA TYR A 125 4.32 -1.15 6.66
C TYR A 125 3.61 -1.70 7.90
N GLY A 126 3.76 -1.04 9.05
CA GLY A 126 3.09 -1.41 10.29
C GLY A 126 1.56 -1.40 10.21
N ILE A 127 1.00 -0.53 9.35
CA ILE A 127 -0.44 -0.42 9.13
C ILE A 127 -0.98 -1.61 8.32
N PHE A 128 -0.30 -2.03 7.26
CA PHE A 128 -0.83 -3.06 6.36
C PHE A 128 -0.34 -4.49 6.67
N LYS A 129 0.82 -4.66 7.31
CA LYS A 129 1.48 -5.98 7.46
C LYS A 129 0.57 -7.06 8.06
N GLU A 130 -0.28 -6.71 9.02
CA GLU A 130 -1.18 -7.63 9.73
C GLU A 130 -2.35 -8.11 8.88
N PHE A 131 -2.64 -7.39 7.80
CA PHE A 131 -3.72 -7.69 6.88
C PHE A 131 -3.22 -8.27 5.57
N SER A 132 -1.90 -8.45 5.41
CA SER A 132 -1.27 -8.82 4.15
C SER A 132 -0.43 -10.08 4.25
N THR A 133 -0.26 -10.79 3.13
CA THR A 133 0.70 -11.90 3.02
C THR A 133 2.15 -11.43 2.84
N ILE A 134 2.40 -10.12 2.79
CA ILE A 134 3.70 -9.49 2.54
C ILE A 134 4.53 -9.43 3.84
N ASN A 135 4.89 -10.60 4.36
CA ASN A 135 5.53 -10.76 5.67
C ASN A 135 6.93 -11.38 5.62
N HIS A 136 7.41 -11.77 4.43
CA HIS A 136 8.73 -12.38 4.23
C HIS A 136 9.59 -11.55 3.28
N THR A 137 10.90 -11.81 3.26
CA THR A 137 11.78 -11.18 2.28
C THR A 137 11.56 -11.80 0.90
N CYS A 138 11.73 -11.01 -0.17
CA CYS A 138 11.69 -11.48 -1.55
C CYS A 138 12.59 -12.72 -1.79
N PRO A 139 12.26 -13.60 -2.75
CA PRO A 139 11.31 -13.38 -3.86
C PRO A 139 9.83 -13.53 -3.50
N TYR A 140 8.98 -12.70 -4.09
CA TYR A 140 7.53 -12.90 -4.10
C TYR A 140 7.09 -13.61 -5.39
N VAL A 141 6.27 -14.65 -5.25
CA VAL A 141 5.69 -15.43 -6.34
C VAL A 141 4.38 -16.06 -5.85
N GLY A 142 3.47 -16.33 -6.77
CA GLY A 142 2.17 -16.93 -6.46
C GLY A 142 1.19 -15.93 -5.85
N HIS A 143 0.22 -16.45 -5.12
CA HIS A 143 -0.87 -15.69 -4.52
C HIS A 143 -0.38 -14.73 -3.43
N GLN A 144 -0.68 -13.45 -3.58
CA GLN A 144 -0.49 -12.42 -2.57
C GLN A 144 -1.82 -11.71 -2.28
N GLY A 145 -2.09 -11.43 -1.02
CA GLY A 145 -3.38 -10.90 -0.61
C GLY A 145 -3.28 -9.85 0.48
N VAL A 146 -4.28 -8.97 0.47
CA VAL A 146 -4.66 -8.10 1.58
C VAL A 146 -6.11 -8.42 1.92
N ALA A 147 -6.37 -8.90 3.13
CA ALA A 147 -7.70 -9.32 3.57
C ALA A 147 -8.16 -8.52 4.78
N GLY A 148 -9.34 -7.92 4.69
CA GLY A 148 -9.98 -7.23 5.80
C GLY A 148 -9.26 -5.97 6.27
N PHE A 149 -8.41 -5.35 5.45
CA PHE A 149 -7.66 -4.16 5.82
C PHE A 149 -8.59 -3.03 6.26
N TYR A 150 -8.36 -2.50 7.46
CA TYR A 150 -9.07 -1.36 8.01
C TYR A 150 -8.05 -0.38 8.61
N PRO A 151 -8.01 0.88 8.17
CA PRO A 151 -7.05 1.85 8.69
C PRO A 151 -7.37 2.22 10.13
N THR A 152 -6.44 1.93 11.04
CA THR A 152 -6.51 2.35 12.45
C THR A 152 -5.49 3.47 12.72
N ILE A 153 -5.90 4.47 13.50
CA ILE A 153 -5.15 5.72 13.68
C ILE A 153 -4.12 5.65 14.79
N ASP A 154 -4.23 4.65 15.67
CA ASP A 154 -3.23 4.31 16.68
C ASP A 154 -1.83 4.13 16.10
N LYS A 155 -1.74 3.81 14.80
CA LYS A 155 -0.47 3.63 14.08
C LYS A 155 0.07 4.90 13.41
N PHE A 156 -0.64 6.03 13.43
CA PHE A 156 -0.16 7.31 12.88
C PHE A 156 0.42 8.21 13.98
N PRO A 157 1.64 8.77 13.80
CA PRO A 157 2.28 9.60 14.83
C PRO A 157 1.59 10.96 15.05
N ASN A 158 0.85 11.46 14.06
CA ASN A 158 0.13 12.72 14.12
C ASN A 158 -1.28 12.55 13.52
N PRO A 159 -2.31 13.23 14.06
CA PRO A 159 -3.64 13.21 13.49
C PRO A 159 -3.60 13.80 12.07
N LEU A 160 -4.07 13.03 11.09
CA LEU A 160 -4.28 13.52 9.73
C LEU A 160 -5.34 14.63 9.77
N PRO A 161 -5.11 15.81 9.14
CA PRO A 161 -6.13 16.84 9.05
C PRO A 161 -7.40 16.30 8.39
N SER A 162 -8.58 16.83 8.72
CA SER A 162 -9.81 16.48 8.01
C SER A 162 -9.73 16.82 6.53
N GLY A 163 -10.37 16.00 5.69
CA GLY A 163 -10.51 16.23 4.26
C GLY A 163 -10.58 14.96 3.43
N ASP A 164 -10.65 15.15 2.11
CA ASP A 164 -10.58 14.07 1.13
C ASP A 164 -9.13 13.89 0.64
N TYR A 165 -8.71 12.64 0.55
CA TYR A 165 -7.37 12.24 0.19
C TYR A 165 -7.38 11.15 -0.89
N PHE A 166 -6.27 11.08 -1.61
CA PHE A 166 -6.02 10.07 -2.62
C PHE A 166 -4.65 9.45 -2.36
N LEU A 167 -4.63 8.16 -2.08
CA LEU A 167 -3.42 7.36 -1.95
C LEU A 167 -3.17 6.64 -3.28
N ILE A 168 -1.97 6.81 -3.81
CA ILE A 168 -1.48 6.15 -5.01
C ILE A 168 -0.33 5.26 -4.58
N LEU A 169 -0.48 3.96 -4.79
CA LEU A 169 0.56 2.97 -4.63
C LEU A 169 0.95 2.48 -6.01
N THR A 170 2.23 2.56 -6.36
CA THR A 170 2.75 2.02 -7.60
C THR A 170 3.86 1.04 -7.26
N PHE A 171 3.77 -0.16 -7.82
CA PHE A 171 4.74 -1.23 -7.68
C PHE A 171 5.33 -1.53 -9.04
N ILE A 172 6.65 -1.44 -9.14
CA ILE A 172 7.40 -1.83 -10.33
C ILE A 172 8.18 -3.09 -9.98
N LEU A 173 7.78 -4.21 -10.58
CA LEU A 173 8.42 -5.51 -10.34
C LEU A 173 9.47 -5.77 -11.42
N SER A 174 10.66 -6.22 -11.02
CA SER A 174 11.73 -6.62 -11.93
C SER A 174 11.94 -8.14 -11.95
N LYS A 175 12.27 -8.69 -13.12
CA LYS A 175 12.68 -10.09 -13.25
C LYS A 175 14.14 -10.17 -12.79
N GLN A 176 14.47 -11.13 -11.94
CA GLN A 176 15.83 -11.65 -12.00
C GLN A 176 15.99 -12.43 -13.30
N ARG A 177 16.97 -12.06 -14.13
CA ARG A 177 17.55 -13.06 -15.04
C ARG A 177 18.16 -14.11 -14.13
N ILE A 178 17.69 -15.35 -14.21
CA ILE A 178 18.42 -16.49 -13.67
C ILE A 178 19.83 -16.33 -14.24
N LYS A 179 20.83 -16.05 -13.37
CA LYS A 179 22.22 -16.07 -13.83
C LYS A 179 22.46 -17.50 -14.26
N ALA A 180 22.78 -17.71 -15.53
CA ALA A 180 22.99 -19.04 -16.13
C ALA A 180 24.28 -19.68 -15.59
N THR A 181 24.41 -19.85 -14.27
CA THR A 181 25.64 -20.31 -13.63
C THR A 181 25.42 -21.17 -12.38
N ASP A 182 24.20 -21.55 -12.05
CA ASP A 182 23.99 -22.65 -11.11
C ASP A 182 23.79 -23.93 -11.94
N PRO A 183 24.82 -24.80 -12.06
CA PRO A 183 24.66 -26.08 -12.73
C PRO A 183 23.72 -26.94 -11.88
N ILE A 184 22.57 -27.29 -12.45
CA ILE A 184 21.77 -28.41 -11.97
C ILE A 184 22.44 -29.67 -12.53
N TYR A 185 23.03 -30.47 -11.62
CA TYR A 185 23.59 -31.81 -11.76
C TYR A 185 23.95 -32.32 -13.17
#